data_AF-A0A7V4EAK3-F1
#
_entry.id   AF-A0A7V4EAK3-F1
#
_cell.length_a   1.000
_cell.length_b   1.000
_cell.length_c   1.000
_cell.angle_alpha   90.00
_cell.angle_beta   90.00
_cell.angle_gamma   90.00
#
_symmetry.space_group_name_H-M   'P 1'
#
loop_
_entity.id
_entity.type
_entity.pdbx_description
1 polymer ?
#
loop_
_entity_poly.entity_id
_entity_poly.type
_entity_poly.pdbx_seq_one_letter_code
_entity_poly.pdbx_strand_id
1 'polypeptide(L)'
;MIGIAICLFILGNTLFEEKLVDVSRGVFPASASLIYGVINIKDYDGFLDLMAPAKPTVEERSFETVLAYDGDKIFGLCSVLNEIGKEMPITFLVCISETKKLKIDYIDVLVYRETRGGEIRSKIFLNQFRGKSEEDQISIGKDIRNIRGATLSAWATTRVVRKTFALFKILISGKADFKSVKLISKQKEWSEFVRRCFLVGDSYLCVSFRYQGDSVLLLEDLQNFSEKISSDFSQFYFFNKTTPYIQELISKYSDLSSELGFFNIWWRKDGKADLGGVWKGYVVDLIKDFFQRNNIKDFEVSFGWSTFYFSQERKIDVFGRVISLQGALSVSDTSSGYSTIFDPLRNDFVRERRRVCVIHQSAEFSDFASTLCAVWGKGCESYVLLYGGKVIFDYDSSR
;
A
#
# COMPACT_ATOMS: atom_id res chain seq x y z
N MET A 1 -30.16 -25.69 -0.87
CA MET A 1 -29.09 -25.11 -1.71
C MET A 1 -29.11 -23.58 -1.80
N ILE A 2 -30.26 -22.90 -1.62
CA ILE A 2 -30.35 -21.43 -1.68
C ILE A 2 -29.61 -20.72 -0.52
N GLY A 3 -29.57 -21.30 0.68
CA GLY A 3 -28.90 -20.71 1.85
C GLY A 3 -27.37 -20.65 1.78
N ILE A 4 -26.72 -21.57 1.06
CA ILE A 4 -25.24 -21.59 0.92
C ILE A 4 -24.76 -20.54 -0.10
N ALA A 5 -25.54 -20.31 -1.16
CA ALA A 5 -25.22 -19.32 -2.20
C ALA A 5 -25.37 -17.87 -1.69
N ILE A 6 -26.40 -17.58 -0.87
CA ILE A 6 -26.59 -16.26 -0.25
C ILE A 6 -25.48 -15.99 0.77
N CYS A 7 -25.09 -16.99 1.57
CA CYS A 7 -24.01 -16.84 2.54
C CYS A 7 -22.66 -16.59 1.84
N LEU A 8 -22.35 -17.28 0.74
CA LEU A 8 -21.14 -17.05 -0.07
C LEU A 8 -21.14 -15.68 -0.78
N PHE A 9 -22.29 -15.17 -1.22
CA PHE A 9 -22.40 -13.84 -1.84
C PHE A 9 -22.23 -12.71 -0.81
N ILE A 10 -22.86 -12.84 0.37
CA ILE A 10 -22.72 -11.86 1.45
C ILE A 10 -21.30 -11.89 2.00
N LEU A 11 -20.75 -13.08 2.31
CA LEU A 11 -19.36 -13.22 2.75
C LEU A 11 -18.35 -12.75 1.68
N GLY A 12 -18.63 -13.01 0.40
CA GLY A 12 -17.80 -12.56 -0.72
C GLY A 12 -17.71 -11.04 -0.80
N ASN A 13 -18.85 -10.34 -0.71
CA ASN A 13 -18.88 -8.88 -0.71
C ASN A 13 -18.17 -8.29 0.52
N THR A 14 -18.36 -8.86 1.72
CA THR A 14 -17.64 -8.36 2.92
C THR A 14 -16.13 -8.58 2.82
N LEU A 15 -15.69 -9.72 2.28
CA LEU A 15 -14.26 -10.02 2.09
C LEU A 15 -13.62 -9.12 1.03
N PHE A 16 -14.34 -8.77 -0.04
CA PHE A 16 -13.84 -7.83 -1.03
C PHE A 16 -13.82 -6.40 -0.49
N GLU A 17 -14.82 -5.96 0.26
CA GLU A 17 -14.80 -4.67 0.94
C GLU A 17 -13.57 -4.57 1.84
N GLU A 18 -13.38 -5.51 2.76
CA GLU A 18 -12.24 -5.50 3.70
C GLU A 18 -10.90 -5.44 2.96
N LYS A 19 -10.70 -6.32 1.97
CA LYS A 19 -9.46 -6.33 1.19
C LYS A 19 -9.28 -5.05 0.37
N LEU A 20 -10.35 -4.52 -0.21
CA LEU A 20 -10.32 -3.26 -0.96
C LEU A 20 -9.91 -2.11 -0.05
N VAL A 21 -10.52 -1.99 1.12
CA VAL A 21 -10.17 -0.97 2.12
C VAL A 21 -8.72 -1.12 2.56
N ASP A 22 -8.27 -2.32 2.91
CA ASP A 22 -6.92 -2.55 3.41
C ASP A 22 -5.84 -2.31 2.33
N VAL A 23 -6.07 -2.71 1.09
CA VAL A 23 -5.17 -2.37 -0.02
C VAL A 23 -5.18 -0.86 -0.26
N SER A 24 -6.34 -0.21 -0.25
CA SER A 24 -6.43 1.25 -0.43
C SER A 24 -5.66 2.01 0.64
N ARG A 25 -5.67 1.51 1.87
CA ARG A 25 -4.86 2.01 2.99
C ARG A 25 -3.35 1.81 2.76
N GLY A 26 -2.95 0.67 2.22
CA GLY A 26 -1.53 0.40 1.92
C GLY A 26 -1.00 1.17 0.71
N VAL A 27 -1.88 1.46 -0.25
CA VAL A 27 -1.58 2.23 -1.45
C VAL A 27 -1.62 3.72 -1.12
N PHE A 28 -2.77 4.28 -0.76
CA PHE A 28 -2.89 5.71 -0.57
C PHE A 28 -2.26 6.18 0.74
N PRO A 29 -1.78 7.43 0.78
CA PRO A 29 -1.19 7.94 1.99
C PRO A 29 -2.19 8.15 3.12
N ALA A 30 -1.74 7.93 4.35
CA ALA A 30 -2.56 8.07 5.55
C ALA A 30 -3.24 9.45 5.70
N SER A 31 -2.65 10.49 5.13
CA SER A 31 -3.19 11.85 5.13
C SER A 31 -4.27 12.09 4.05
N ALA A 32 -4.57 11.12 3.18
CA ALA A 32 -5.70 11.22 2.24
C ALA A 32 -7.03 10.93 2.95
N SER A 33 -8.09 11.60 2.49
CA SER A 33 -9.46 11.20 2.81
C SER A 33 -9.82 10.02 1.92
N LEU A 34 -10.15 8.88 2.53
CA LEU A 34 -10.56 7.67 1.83
C LEU A 34 -12.05 7.43 2.07
N ILE A 35 -12.81 7.30 0.98
CA ILE A 35 -14.25 7.04 1.04
C ILE A 35 -14.55 5.77 0.25
N TYR A 36 -15.12 4.79 0.93
CA TYR A 36 -15.67 3.59 0.29
C TYR A 36 -17.08 3.85 -0.22
N GLY A 37 -17.35 3.34 -1.42
CA GLY A 37 -18.67 3.40 -2.03
C GLY A 37 -18.73 2.65 -3.35
N VAL A 38 -19.73 2.99 -4.15
CA VAL A 38 -19.96 2.37 -5.45
C VAL A 38 -20.03 3.44 -6.52
N ILE A 39 -19.21 3.31 -7.56
CA ILE A 39 -19.33 4.10 -8.78
C ILE A 39 -20.41 3.47 -9.66
N ASN A 40 -21.36 4.26 -10.15
CA ASN A 40 -22.39 3.83 -11.11
C ASN A 40 -22.25 4.63 -12.41
N ILE A 41 -22.02 3.94 -13.52
CA ILE A 41 -21.84 4.58 -14.83
C ILE A 41 -23.20 5.03 -15.39
N LYS A 42 -23.34 6.34 -15.66
CA LYS A 42 -24.54 6.88 -16.34
C LYS A 42 -24.40 6.76 -17.86
N ASP A 43 -23.25 7.22 -18.37
CA ASP A 43 -22.91 7.21 -19.79
C ASP A 43 -22.04 5.99 -20.10
N TYR A 44 -22.68 4.84 -20.35
CA TYR A 44 -21.96 3.60 -20.62
C TYR A 44 -21.26 3.63 -21.98
N ASP A 45 -21.86 4.27 -22.98
CA ASP A 45 -21.23 4.40 -24.31
C ASP A 45 -19.97 5.26 -24.22
N GLY A 46 -20.02 6.40 -23.52
CA GLY A 46 -18.84 7.20 -23.25
C GLY A 46 -17.77 6.46 -22.45
N PHE A 47 -18.16 5.54 -21.54
CA PHE A 47 -17.22 4.66 -20.86
C PHE A 47 -16.55 3.66 -21.82
N LEU A 48 -17.30 3.07 -22.75
CA LEU A 48 -16.77 2.18 -23.78
C LEU A 48 -15.82 2.91 -24.74
N ASP A 49 -16.14 4.15 -25.11
CA ASP A 49 -15.28 5.00 -25.95
C ASP A 49 -13.92 5.25 -25.28
N LEU A 50 -13.92 5.50 -23.96
CA LEU A 50 -12.70 5.67 -23.17
C LEU A 50 -11.84 4.40 -23.10
N MET A 51 -12.41 3.22 -23.36
CA MET A 51 -11.67 1.96 -23.39
C MET A 51 -11.04 1.64 -24.75
N ALA A 52 -11.45 2.32 -25.82
CA ALA A 52 -11.03 2.02 -27.17
C ALA A 52 -9.48 2.02 -27.32
N PRO A 53 -8.90 1.12 -28.15
CA PRO A 53 -9.58 0.13 -29.00
C PRO A 53 -9.97 -1.16 -28.24
N ALA A 54 -9.65 -1.27 -26.95
CA ALA A 54 -10.03 -2.43 -26.16
C ALA A 54 -11.53 -2.39 -25.84
N LYS A 55 -12.18 -3.55 -25.79
CA LYS A 55 -13.57 -3.67 -25.32
C LYS A 55 -13.58 -4.50 -24.04
N PRO A 56 -14.34 -4.10 -23.01
CA PRO A 56 -14.50 -4.93 -21.82
C PRO A 56 -15.21 -6.21 -22.21
N THR A 57 -14.83 -7.32 -21.58
CA THR A 57 -15.46 -8.63 -21.82
C THR A 57 -16.57 -8.94 -20.81
N VAL A 58 -16.68 -8.12 -19.76
CA VAL A 58 -17.79 -8.15 -18.80
C VAL A 58 -18.51 -6.81 -18.85
N GLU A 59 -19.79 -6.83 -19.21
CA GLU A 59 -20.66 -5.66 -19.09
C GLU A 59 -20.95 -5.41 -17.60
N GLU A 60 -20.28 -4.41 -17.05
CA GLU A 60 -20.34 -4.03 -15.64
C GLU A 60 -20.57 -2.52 -15.58
N ARG A 61 -21.61 -2.10 -14.86
CA ARG A 61 -22.03 -0.69 -14.77
C ARG A 61 -21.84 -0.11 -13.36
N SER A 62 -21.53 -0.95 -12.40
CA SER A 62 -21.35 -0.58 -10.99
C SER A 62 -20.06 -1.18 -10.47
N PHE A 63 -19.29 -0.40 -9.73
CA PHE A 63 -17.94 -0.79 -9.28
C PHE A 63 -17.73 -0.43 -7.82
N GLU A 64 -17.48 -1.43 -6.99
CA GLU A 64 -17.02 -1.22 -5.61
C GLU A 64 -15.66 -0.52 -5.64
N THR A 65 -15.58 0.63 -4.95
CA THR A 65 -14.48 1.55 -5.11
C THR A 65 -14.19 2.27 -3.80
N VAL A 66 -12.90 2.44 -3.51
CA VAL A 66 -12.41 3.45 -2.56
C VAL A 66 -11.87 4.63 -3.36
N LEU A 67 -12.44 5.81 -3.13
CA LEU A 67 -11.93 7.06 -3.68
C LEU A 67 -10.95 7.70 -2.70
N ALA A 68 -9.85 8.22 -3.25
CA ALA A 68 -8.86 8.98 -2.52
C ALA A 68 -8.95 10.47 -2.88
N TYR A 69 -9.15 11.28 -1.86
CA TYR A 69 -9.28 12.73 -1.96
C TYR A 69 -8.10 13.45 -1.32
N ASP A 70 -7.67 14.52 -1.97
CA ASP A 70 -6.79 15.56 -1.42
C ASP A 70 -7.55 16.90 -1.49
N GLY A 71 -8.00 17.38 -0.34
CA GLY A 71 -9.05 18.38 -0.25
C GLY A 71 -10.33 17.86 -0.93
N ASP A 72 -10.87 18.66 -1.85
CA ASP A 72 -12.06 18.31 -2.64
C ASP A 72 -11.72 17.58 -3.95
N LYS A 73 -10.43 17.43 -4.29
CA LYS A 73 -9.99 16.80 -5.53
C LYS A 73 -9.87 15.29 -5.34
N ILE A 74 -10.56 14.53 -6.18
CA ILE A 74 -10.28 13.10 -6.36
C ILE A 74 -8.95 12.98 -7.07
N PHE A 75 -7.95 12.38 -6.42
CA PHE A 75 -6.64 12.14 -7.02
C PHE A 75 -6.36 10.67 -7.26
N GLY A 76 -7.20 9.75 -6.80
CA GLY A 76 -7.00 8.32 -7.03
C GLY A 76 -8.22 7.47 -6.70
N LEU A 77 -8.18 6.22 -7.14
CA LEU A 77 -9.17 5.22 -6.77
C LEU A 77 -8.53 3.82 -6.70
N CYS A 78 -9.07 2.98 -5.83
CA CYS A 78 -8.92 1.54 -5.88
C CYS A 78 -10.29 0.95 -6.18
N SER A 79 -10.38 0.03 -7.14
CA SER A 79 -11.68 -0.55 -7.52
C SER A 79 -11.57 -2.05 -7.77
N VAL A 80 -12.67 -2.75 -7.52
CA VAL A 80 -12.86 -4.15 -7.88
C VAL A 80 -13.51 -4.21 -9.27
N LEU A 81 -12.86 -4.91 -10.20
CA LEU A 81 -13.31 -5.00 -11.59
C LEU A 81 -13.25 -6.43 -12.09
N ASN A 82 -14.13 -6.76 -13.04
CA ASN A 82 -14.18 -8.09 -13.64
C ASN A 82 -13.83 -8.05 -15.14
N GLU A 83 -13.07 -9.05 -15.58
CA GLU A 83 -12.80 -9.33 -17.00
C GLU A 83 -12.75 -10.84 -17.24
N ILE A 84 -13.29 -11.31 -18.36
CA ILE A 84 -13.23 -12.71 -18.78
C ILE A 84 -11.79 -13.05 -19.16
N GLY A 85 -11.27 -14.13 -18.56
CA GLY A 85 -10.02 -14.75 -18.97
C GLY A 85 -10.18 -15.51 -20.28
N LYS A 86 -10.34 -16.82 -20.18
CA LYS A 86 -10.69 -17.69 -21.31
C LYS A 86 -12.21 -17.88 -21.44
N GLU A 87 -12.87 -18.20 -20.34
CA GLU A 87 -14.28 -18.60 -20.26
C GLU A 87 -14.98 -17.98 -19.05
N MET A 88 -14.27 -17.73 -17.95
CA MET A 88 -14.86 -17.24 -16.70
C MET A 88 -14.31 -15.86 -16.32
N PRO A 89 -15.10 -15.04 -15.61
CA PRO A 89 -14.63 -13.77 -15.09
C PRO A 89 -13.53 -13.99 -14.05
N ILE A 90 -12.48 -13.20 -14.18
CA ILE A 90 -11.43 -13.00 -13.20
C ILE A 90 -11.74 -11.68 -12.48
N THR A 91 -11.69 -11.69 -11.16
CA THR A 91 -11.95 -10.51 -10.33
C THR A 91 -10.62 -9.90 -9.91
N PHE A 92 -10.40 -8.64 -10.24
CA PHE A 92 -9.19 -7.89 -9.96
C PHE A 92 -9.47 -6.77 -8.97
N LEU A 93 -8.43 -6.36 -8.25
CA LEU A 93 -8.37 -5.10 -7.53
C LEU A 93 -7.28 -4.27 -8.18
N VAL A 94 -7.62 -3.09 -8.67
CA VAL A 94 -6.66 -2.18 -9.31
C VAL A 94 -6.73 -0.83 -8.63
N CYS A 95 -5.57 -0.29 -8.28
CA CYS A 95 -5.42 1.05 -7.72
C CYS A 95 -4.62 1.95 -8.66
N ILE A 96 -5.12 3.16 -8.87
CA ILE A 96 -4.51 4.20 -9.67
C ILE A 96 -4.52 5.53 -8.93
N SER A 97 -3.57 6.40 -9.25
CA SER A 97 -3.57 7.77 -8.76
C SER A 97 -2.91 8.75 -9.73
N GLU A 98 -3.26 10.01 -9.57
CA GLU A 98 -2.83 11.17 -10.33
C GLU A 98 -1.93 12.06 -9.46
N THR A 99 -0.69 11.61 -9.21
CA THR A 99 0.32 12.45 -8.56
C THR A 99 0.99 13.45 -9.52
N LYS A 100 1.23 13.01 -10.76
CA LYS A 100 1.71 13.83 -11.89
C LYS A 100 0.97 13.45 -13.17
N LYS A 101 0.84 12.14 -13.40
CA LYS A 101 0.01 11.51 -14.43
C LYS A 101 -0.78 10.36 -13.78
N LEU A 102 -1.91 10.00 -14.37
CA LEU A 102 -2.70 8.87 -13.91
C LEU A 102 -1.97 7.56 -14.19
N LYS A 103 -1.55 6.85 -13.12
CA LYS A 103 -0.71 5.65 -13.22
C LYS A 103 -1.21 4.53 -12.32
N ILE A 104 -0.74 3.31 -12.59
CA ILE A 104 -1.05 2.10 -11.80
C ILE A 104 -0.12 2.01 -10.60
N ASP A 105 -0.70 2.05 -9.41
CA ASP A 105 0.03 1.92 -8.15
C ASP A 105 0.04 0.50 -7.63
N TYR A 106 -1.06 -0.22 -7.84
CA TYR A 106 -1.24 -1.59 -7.38
C TYR A 106 -2.23 -2.36 -8.27
N ILE A 107 -1.99 -3.66 -8.39
CA ILE A 107 -2.91 -4.59 -9.03
C ILE A 107 -2.79 -5.97 -8.36
N ASP A 108 -3.93 -6.60 -8.09
CA ASP A 108 -4.02 -7.97 -7.58
C ASP A 108 -5.21 -8.73 -8.18
N VAL A 109 -5.12 -10.05 -8.14
CA VAL A 109 -6.16 -10.97 -8.60
C VAL A 109 -6.87 -11.54 -7.37
N LEU A 110 -8.08 -11.06 -7.11
CA LEU A 110 -8.90 -11.47 -5.97
C LEU A 110 -9.47 -12.87 -6.16
N VAL A 111 -10.07 -13.12 -7.32
CA VAL A 111 -10.71 -14.40 -7.64
C VAL A 111 -10.36 -14.81 -9.06
N TYR A 112 -9.98 -16.07 -9.20
CA TYR A 112 -9.74 -16.72 -10.48
C TYR A 112 -10.48 -18.04 -10.47
N ARG A 113 -11.26 -18.27 -11.53
CA ARG A 113 -12.28 -19.33 -11.57
C ARG A 113 -12.01 -20.36 -12.69
N GLU A 114 -10.82 -20.33 -13.29
CA GLU A 114 -10.45 -21.20 -14.40
C GLU A 114 -9.42 -22.24 -13.96
N THR A 115 -9.33 -23.34 -14.70
CA THR A 115 -8.42 -24.45 -14.40
C THR A 115 -6.97 -24.19 -14.80
N ARG A 116 -6.74 -23.27 -15.75
CA ARG A 116 -5.42 -22.95 -16.31
C ARG A 116 -5.32 -21.46 -16.58
N GLY A 117 -4.16 -20.89 -16.30
CA GLY A 117 -3.88 -19.46 -16.47
C GLY A 117 -3.81 -18.67 -15.16
N GLY A 118 -4.00 -19.35 -14.01
CA GLY A 118 -3.93 -18.75 -12.68
C GLY A 118 -2.54 -18.21 -12.31
N GLU A 119 -1.52 -18.50 -13.12
CA GLU A 119 -0.17 -17.97 -13.02
C GLU A 119 -0.13 -16.44 -13.10
N ILE A 120 -1.17 -15.78 -13.64
CA ILE A 120 -1.30 -14.32 -13.62
C ILE A 120 -1.35 -13.74 -12.19
N ARG A 121 -1.61 -14.57 -11.16
CA ARG A 121 -1.49 -14.17 -9.75
C ARG A 121 -0.05 -13.91 -9.31
N SER A 122 0.93 -14.27 -10.13
CA SER A 122 2.33 -14.04 -9.84
C SER A 122 2.61 -12.54 -9.66
N LYS A 123 3.19 -12.17 -8.52
CA LYS A 123 3.66 -10.80 -8.26
C LYS A 123 4.62 -10.31 -9.34
N ILE A 124 5.46 -11.19 -9.90
CA ILE A 124 6.40 -10.84 -10.97
C ILE A 124 5.65 -10.38 -12.23
N PHE A 125 4.56 -11.07 -12.57
CA PHE A 125 3.75 -10.71 -13.73
C PHE A 125 2.98 -9.41 -13.49
N LEU A 126 2.29 -9.30 -12.36
CA LEU A 126 1.48 -8.13 -11.98
C LEU A 126 2.31 -6.86 -11.83
N ASN A 127 3.54 -6.96 -11.33
CA ASN A 127 4.43 -5.80 -11.18
C ASN A 127 4.85 -5.19 -12.52
N GLN A 128 4.69 -5.88 -13.65
CA GLN A 128 4.94 -5.30 -14.98
C GLN A 128 3.97 -4.17 -15.33
N PHE A 129 2.79 -4.13 -14.70
CA PHE A 129 1.80 -3.07 -14.93
C PHE A 129 2.10 -1.81 -14.11
N ARG A 130 2.88 -1.95 -13.05
CA ARG A 130 3.10 -0.90 -12.08
C ARG A 130 3.85 0.29 -12.69
N GLY A 131 3.40 1.49 -12.36
CA GLY A 131 3.95 2.74 -12.89
C GLY A 131 3.52 3.05 -14.34
N LYS A 132 2.87 2.12 -15.05
CA LYS A 132 2.31 2.40 -16.37
C LYS A 132 1.16 3.38 -16.26
N SER A 133 1.06 4.27 -17.23
CA SER A 133 0.02 5.27 -17.38
C SER A 133 -0.93 4.91 -18.52
N GLU A 134 -2.02 5.65 -18.63
CA GLU A 134 -2.97 5.48 -19.73
C GLU A 134 -2.41 5.82 -21.13
N GLU A 135 -1.29 6.55 -21.19
CA GLU A 135 -0.59 6.87 -22.43
C GLU A 135 0.23 5.67 -22.95
N ASP A 136 0.51 4.69 -22.08
CA ASP A 136 1.26 3.49 -22.46
C ASP A 136 0.40 2.53 -23.31
N GLN A 137 1.05 1.78 -24.19
CA GLN A 137 0.35 0.80 -25.04
C GLN A 137 -0.20 -0.40 -24.24
N ILE A 138 0.40 -0.78 -23.11
CA ILE A 138 -0.01 -1.87 -22.21
C ILE A 138 -0.49 -3.12 -22.98
N SER A 139 0.36 -3.68 -23.84
CA SER A 139 0.01 -4.84 -24.66
C SER A 139 0.86 -6.08 -24.32
N ILE A 140 0.20 -7.24 -24.25
CA ILE A 140 0.87 -8.54 -24.05
C ILE A 140 1.81 -8.83 -25.23
N GLY A 141 3.03 -9.29 -24.93
CA GLY A 141 4.05 -9.63 -25.91
C GLY A 141 4.83 -8.44 -26.47
N LYS A 142 4.42 -7.21 -26.12
CA LYS A 142 5.14 -5.97 -26.42
C LYS A 142 5.66 -5.35 -25.12
N ASP A 143 4.78 -4.69 -24.38
CA ASP A 143 5.11 -3.98 -23.14
C ASP A 143 5.06 -4.87 -21.90
N ILE A 144 4.27 -5.94 -21.96
CA ILE A 144 4.05 -6.88 -20.87
C ILE A 144 4.51 -8.26 -21.34
N ARG A 145 5.47 -8.86 -20.64
CA ARG A 145 5.88 -10.23 -20.93
C ARG A 145 4.74 -11.18 -20.60
N ASN A 146 4.41 -12.02 -21.58
CA ASN A 146 3.35 -13.01 -21.48
C ASN A 146 3.74 -14.16 -20.53
N ILE A 147 2.74 -14.86 -20.02
CA ILE A 147 2.93 -16.14 -19.32
C ILE A 147 2.49 -17.27 -20.26
N ARG A 148 3.37 -18.26 -20.43
CA ARG A 148 3.07 -19.44 -21.25
C ARG A 148 1.84 -20.15 -20.70
N GLY A 149 0.87 -20.43 -21.56
CA GLY A 149 -0.38 -21.12 -21.17
C GLY A 149 -1.45 -20.24 -20.52
N ALA A 150 -1.14 -18.97 -20.19
CA ALA A 150 -2.06 -18.04 -19.53
C ALA A 150 -2.37 -16.81 -20.39
N THR A 151 -2.22 -16.90 -21.71
CA THR A 151 -2.29 -15.74 -22.61
C THR A 151 -3.63 -15.01 -22.51
N LEU A 152 -4.76 -15.71 -22.58
CA LEU A 152 -6.08 -15.05 -22.50
C LEU A 152 -6.30 -14.36 -21.15
N SER A 153 -5.87 -14.97 -20.05
CA SER A 153 -5.89 -14.36 -18.71
C SER A 153 -4.96 -13.14 -18.63
N ALA A 154 -3.79 -13.18 -19.26
CA ALA A 154 -2.87 -12.03 -19.31
C ALA A 154 -3.47 -10.86 -20.12
N TRP A 155 -4.16 -11.15 -21.23
CA TRP A 155 -4.91 -10.14 -21.98
C TRP A 155 -6.07 -9.56 -21.15
N ALA A 156 -6.76 -10.37 -20.35
CA ALA A 156 -7.77 -9.89 -19.41
C ALA A 156 -7.17 -8.89 -18.40
N THR A 157 -5.95 -9.15 -17.91
CA THR A 157 -5.21 -8.19 -17.05
C THR A 157 -4.93 -6.87 -17.75
N THR A 158 -4.57 -6.87 -19.05
CA THR A 158 -4.40 -5.61 -19.79
C THR A 158 -5.71 -4.84 -19.98
N ARG A 159 -6.82 -5.55 -20.20
CA ARG A 159 -8.15 -4.93 -20.33
C ARG A 159 -8.62 -4.32 -19.03
N VAL A 160 -8.45 -5.02 -17.90
CA VAL A 160 -8.91 -4.52 -16.60
C VAL A 160 -8.18 -3.24 -16.21
N VAL A 161 -6.88 -3.16 -16.53
CA VAL A 161 -6.08 -1.95 -16.34
C VAL A 161 -6.64 -0.76 -17.13
N ARG A 162 -6.95 -0.96 -18.42
CA ARG A 162 -7.58 0.07 -19.26
C ARG A 162 -8.97 0.46 -18.73
N LYS A 163 -9.74 -0.54 -18.29
CA LYS A 163 -11.06 -0.37 -17.67
C LYS A 163 -10.98 0.53 -16.43
N THR A 164 -9.95 0.39 -15.60
CA THR A 164 -9.74 1.25 -14.42
C THR A 164 -9.45 2.70 -14.78
N PHE A 165 -8.64 2.97 -15.81
CA PHE A 165 -8.41 4.34 -16.28
C PHE A 165 -9.70 4.97 -16.85
N ALA A 166 -10.46 4.22 -17.65
CA ALA A 166 -11.75 4.67 -18.16
C ALA A 166 -12.73 4.97 -17.02
N LEU A 167 -12.74 4.14 -15.96
CA LEU A 167 -13.58 4.32 -14.78
C LEU A 167 -13.25 5.63 -14.03
N PHE A 168 -11.97 5.96 -13.89
CA PHE A 168 -11.57 7.24 -13.29
C PHE A 168 -12.00 8.42 -14.15
N LYS A 169 -11.73 8.38 -15.46
CA LYS A 169 -12.08 9.43 -16.42
C LYS A 169 -13.58 9.72 -16.48
N ILE A 170 -14.39 8.67 -16.57
CA ILE A 170 -15.85 8.84 -16.65
C ILE A 170 -16.40 9.43 -15.35
N LEU A 171 -15.84 9.05 -14.18
CA LEU A 171 -16.18 9.62 -12.89
C LEU A 171 -15.85 11.12 -12.81
N ILE A 172 -14.61 11.52 -13.09
CA ILE A 172 -14.21 12.94 -13.00
C ILE A 172 -14.89 13.82 -14.05
N SER A 173 -15.35 13.24 -15.16
CA SER A 173 -16.15 13.96 -16.17
C SER A 173 -17.61 14.20 -15.75
N GLY A 174 -18.03 13.73 -14.57
CA GLY A 174 -19.41 13.85 -14.08
C GLY A 174 -20.41 12.90 -14.74
N LYS A 175 -19.91 11.97 -15.56
CA LYS A 175 -20.70 10.98 -16.32
C LYS A 175 -20.90 9.66 -15.57
N ALA A 176 -20.44 9.58 -14.33
CA ALA A 176 -20.76 8.52 -13.39
C ALA A 176 -21.10 9.14 -12.01
N ASP A 177 -21.95 8.46 -11.25
CA ASP A 177 -22.23 8.81 -9.85
C ASP A 177 -21.34 8.01 -8.91
N PHE A 178 -20.96 8.63 -7.80
CA PHE A 178 -20.39 7.91 -6.66
C PHE A 178 -21.36 7.95 -5.49
N LYS A 179 -21.85 6.77 -5.09
CA LYS A 179 -22.67 6.61 -3.88
C LYS A 179 -21.76 6.23 -2.72
N SER A 180 -21.48 7.18 -1.84
CA SER A 180 -20.71 6.92 -0.62
C SER A 180 -21.45 5.95 0.29
N VAL A 181 -20.71 5.02 0.88
CA VAL A 181 -21.23 4.04 1.84
C VAL A 181 -20.57 4.24 3.19
N LYS A 182 -19.25 4.44 3.22
CA LYS A 182 -18.46 4.51 4.46
C LYS A 182 -17.24 5.40 4.31
N LEU A 183 -17.05 6.32 5.25
CA LEU A 183 -15.80 7.06 5.40
C LEU A 183 -14.75 6.13 6.03
N ILE A 184 -13.64 5.91 5.34
CA ILE A 184 -12.53 5.06 5.81
C ILE A 184 -11.51 5.89 6.61
N SER A 185 -11.15 7.06 6.08
CA SER A 185 -10.24 8.01 6.72
C SER A 185 -10.63 9.43 6.34
N LYS A 186 -10.32 10.39 7.22
CA LYS A 186 -10.50 11.81 6.95
C LYS A 186 -9.13 12.48 6.93
N GLN A 187 -8.87 13.27 5.90
CA GLN A 187 -7.76 14.20 5.86
C GLN A 187 -7.91 15.20 7.01
N LYS A 188 -6.85 15.33 7.81
CA LYS A 188 -6.74 16.47 8.73
C LYS A 188 -6.52 17.72 7.89
N GLU A 189 -7.29 18.77 8.14
CA GLU A 189 -7.09 20.07 7.49
C GLU A 189 -5.80 20.70 8.03
N TRP A 190 -4.82 20.91 7.15
CA TRP A 190 -3.57 21.62 7.47
C TRP A 190 -3.33 22.70 6.41
N SER A 191 -3.97 23.86 6.57
CA SER A 191 -3.96 24.94 5.59
C SER A 191 -2.60 25.63 5.38
N GLU A 192 -1.57 25.30 6.17
CA GLU A 192 -0.26 25.97 6.16
C GLU A 192 0.94 25.05 5.83
N PHE A 193 0.71 23.79 5.46
CA PHE A 193 1.77 22.81 5.20
C PHE A 193 1.91 22.49 3.70
N VAL A 194 3.14 22.43 3.21
CA VAL A 194 3.44 21.86 1.89
C VAL A 194 3.42 20.35 2.01
N ARG A 195 2.57 19.70 1.20
CA ARG A 195 2.45 18.25 1.15
C ARG A 195 2.99 17.67 -0.15
N ARG A 196 3.77 16.59 -0.06
CA ARG A 196 4.29 15.83 -1.21
C ARG A 196 4.19 14.35 -0.95
N CYS A 197 3.94 13.60 -2.01
CA CYS A 197 3.72 12.16 -1.97
C CYS A 197 4.49 11.48 -3.09
N PHE A 198 5.29 10.47 -2.74
CA PHE A 198 6.18 9.74 -3.63
C PHE A 198 5.86 8.24 -3.58
N LEU A 199 5.95 7.58 -4.72
CA LEU A 199 5.81 6.13 -4.80
C LEU A 199 7.18 5.49 -4.49
N VAL A 200 7.26 4.75 -3.38
CA VAL A 200 8.49 4.08 -2.92
C VAL A 200 8.18 2.62 -2.64
N GLY A 201 8.79 1.70 -3.39
CA GLY A 201 8.34 0.30 -3.36
C GLY A 201 6.85 0.25 -3.67
N ASP A 202 6.06 -0.63 -3.06
CA ASP A 202 4.61 -0.82 -3.25
C ASP A 202 3.67 0.12 -2.46
N SER A 203 4.22 1.14 -1.81
CA SER A 203 3.47 2.07 -0.97
C SER A 203 3.81 3.54 -1.27
N TYR A 204 2.99 4.45 -0.73
CA TYR A 204 3.23 5.88 -0.79
C TYR A 204 3.96 6.39 0.45
N LEU A 205 5.07 7.08 0.21
CA LEU A 205 5.76 7.91 1.18
C LEU A 205 5.27 9.34 1.00
N CYS A 206 4.58 9.88 2.00
CA CYS A 206 4.17 11.27 2.02
C CYS A 206 4.84 12.04 3.12
N VAL A 207 5.12 13.29 2.80
CA VAL A 207 5.72 14.24 3.72
C VAL A 207 4.88 15.52 3.69
N SER A 208 4.60 16.05 4.87
CA SER A 208 3.94 17.33 5.06
C SER A 208 4.85 18.19 5.90
N PHE A 209 5.21 19.39 5.47
CA PHE A 209 6.14 20.24 6.22
C PHE A 209 5.85 21.72 6.04
N ARG A 210 6.26 22.53 7.03
CA ARG A 210 6.26 24.00 6.92
C ARG A 210 7.67 24.47 6.57
N TYR A 211 7.80 25.27 5.53
CA TYR A 211 9.07 25.86 5.10
C TYR A 211 8.90 27.34 4.75
N GLN A 212 9.82 28.18 5.24
CA GLN A 212 9.80 29.64 5.05
C GLN A 212 10.89 30.14 4.07
N GLY A 213 11.68 29.24 3.47
CA GLY A 213 12.73 29.57 2.48
C GLY A 213 12.30 29.37 1.02
N ASP A 214 13.27 29.36 0.09
CA ASP A 214 13.01 29.07 -1.33
C ASP A 214 12.52 27.63 -1.51
N SER A 215 11.20 27.51 -1.68
CA SER A 215 10.50 26.24 -1.64
C SER A 215 10.78 25.39 -2.89
N VAL A 216 11.27 25.97 -3.99
CA VAL A 216 11.44 25.25 -5.26
C VAL A 216 12.63 24.29 -5.20
N LEU A 217 13.82 24.79 -4.82
CA LEU A 217 15.04 23.97 -4.74
C LEU A 217 14.91 22.82 -3.73
N LEU A 218 14.34 23.09 -2.55
CA LEU A 218 14.10 22.06 -1.54
C LEU A 218 13.16 20.95 -2.05
N LEU A 219 12.14 21.31 -2.83
CA LEU A 219 11.20 20.36 -3.40
C LEU A 219 11.86 19.50 -4.49
N GLU A 220 12.74 20.07 -5.30
CA GLU A 220 13.54 19.33 -6.29
C GLU A 220 14.51 18.35 -5.59
N ASP A 221 15.20 18.80 -4.54
CA ASP A 221 16.11 17.96 -3.76
C ASP A 221 15.38 16.79 -3.09
N LEU A 222 14.21 17.06 -2.50
CA LEU A 222 13.36 16.04 -1.89
C LEU A 222 12.84 15.03 -2.94
N GLN A 223 12.48 15.50 -4.13
CA GLN A 223 12.08 14.63 -5.24
C GLN A 223 13.23 13.72 -5.67
N ASN A 224 14.41 14.28 -5.92
CA ASN A 224 15.60 13.53 -6.33
C ASN A 224 16.02 12.51 -5.27
N PHE A 225 15.97 12.89 -3.99
CA PHE A 225 16.26 12.01 -2.87
C PHE A 225 15.27 10.83 -2.80
N SER A 226 13.98 11.10 -2.94
CA SER A 226 12.93 10.08 -2.90
C SER A 226 13.02 9.11 -4.10
N GLU A 227 13.35 9.61 -5.29
CA GLU A 227 13.57 8.79 -6.49
C GLU A 227 14.79 7.86 -6.32
N LYS A 228 15.88 8.35 -5.72
CA LYS A 228 17.05 7.53 -5.42
C LYS A 228 16.71 6.38 -4.46
N ILE A 229 16.00 6.66 -3.36
CA ILE A 229 15.55 5.63 -2.41
C ILE A 229 14.68 4.58 -3.12
N SER A 230 13.75 5.02 -3.97
CA SER A 230 12.85 4.14 -4.73
C SER A 230 13.60 3.27 -5.75
N SER A 231 14.63 3.83 -6.40
CA SER A 231 15.51 3.10 -7.31
C SER A 231 16.32 2.03 -6.56
N ASP A 232 16.98 2.40 -5.46
CA ASP A 232 17.81 1.48 -4.67
C ASP A 232 16.98 0.30 -4.15
N PHE A 233 15.75 0.56 -3.67
CA PHE A 233 14.78 -0.47 -3.31
C PHE A 233 14.49 -1.42 -4.48
N SER A 234 14.17 -0.84 -5.64
CA SER A 234 13.80 -1.63 -6.82
C SER A 234 14.96 -2.51 -7.29
N GLN A 235 16.20 -1.99 -7.25
CA GLN A 235 17.41 -2.76 -7.58
C GLN A 235 17.62 -3.94 -6.62
N PHE A 236 17.41 -3.74 -5.32
CA PHE A 236 17.54 -4.80 -4.34
C PHE A 236 16.41 -5.84 -4.45
N TYR A 237 15.15 -5.43 -4.34
CA TYR A 237 14.02 -6.36 -4.26
C TYR A 237 13.77 -7.16 -5.54
N PHE A 238 13.97 -6.55 -6.71
CA PHE A 238 13.65 -7.19 -7.98
C PHE A 238 14.87 -7.78 -8.69
N PHE A 239 16.07 -7.27 -8.43
CA PHE A 239 17.29 -7.68 -9.13
C PHE A 239 18.38 -8.21 -8.20
N ASN A 240 18.12 -8.28 -6.89
CA ASN A 240 19.05 -8.76 -5.87
C ASN A 240 20.41 -8.02 -5.87
N LYS A 241 20.43 -6.77 -6.37
CA LYS A 241 21.63 -5.93 -6.38
C LYS A 241 21.72 -5.20 -5.07
N THR A 242 22.85 -5.34 -4.39
CA THR A 242 23.11 -4.65 -3.13
C THR A 242 23.85 -3.35 -3.39
N THR A 243 23.29 -2.24 -2.89
CA THR A 243 23.98 -0.95 -2.78
C THR A 243 24.72 -0.89 -1.43
N PRO A 244 25.71 0.00 -1.24
CA PRO A 244 26.39 0.13 0.06
C PRO A 244 25.42 0.32 1.24
N TYR A 245 24.36 1.10 1.01
CA TYR A 245 23.28 1.35 1.96
C TYR A 245 22.49 0.07 2.34
N ILE A 246 22.14 -0.75 1.35
CA ILE A 246 21.46 -2.03 1.59
C ILE A 246 22.40 -3.01 2.33
N GLN A 247 23.71 -2.97 2.07
CA GLN A 247 24.68 -3.80 2.78
C GLN A 247 24.80 -3.40 4.25
N GLU A 248 24.82 -2.09 4.55
CA GLU A 248 24.80 -1.58 5.93
C GLU A 248 23.55 -2.05 6.68
N LEU A 249 22.38 -1.93 6.05
CA LEU A 249 21.12 -2.40 6.63
C LEU A 249 21.15 -3.91 6.89
N ILE A 250 21.61 -4.72 5.92
CA ILE A 250 21.76 -6.17 6.10
C ILE A 250 22.72 -6.49 7.25
N SER A 251 23.86 -5.80 7.34
CA SER A 251 24.86 -6.02 8.40
C SER A 251 24.27 -5.74 9.78
N LYS A 252 23.66 -4.56 9.95
CA LYS A 252 23.05 -4.13 11.22
C LYS A 252 22.05 -5.15 11.75
N TYR A 253 21.22 -5.71 10.87
CA TYR A 253 20.22 -6.71 11.25
C TYR A 253 20.76 -8.13 11.38
N SER A 254 21.89 -8.43 10.73
CA SER A 254 22.62 -9.68 10.94
C SER A 254 23.28 -9.70 12.33
N ASP A 255 23.79 -8.57 12.79
CA ASP A 255 24.36 -8.45 14.14
C ASP A 255 23.26 -8.61 15.21
N LEU A 256 22.13 -7.92 15.03
CA LEU A 256 20.95 -8.06 15.91
C LEU A 256 20.41 -9.50 15.95
N SER A 257 20.48 -10.23 14.82
CA SER A 257 20.16 -11.66 14.76
C SER A 257 21.04 -12.49 15.69
N SER A 258 22.35 -12.23 15.66
CA SER A 258 23.31 -12.97 16.48
C SER A 258 23.11 -12.74 17.98
N GLU A 259 22.72 -11.52 18.39
CA GLU A 259 22.49 -11.14 19.78
C GLU A 259 21.20 -11.73 20.35
N LEU A 260 20.12 -11.70 19.57
CA LEU A 260 18.82 -12.13 20.08
C LEU A 260 18.53 -13.62 19.84
N GLY A 261 19.40 -14.34 19.12
CA GLY A 261 19.19 -15.75 18.75
C GLY A 261 17.99 -15.99 17.84
N PHE A 262 17.39 -14.90 17.35
CA PHE A 262 16.31 -14.88 16.39
C PHE A 262 16.92 -14.62 15.01
N PHE A 263 16.19 -14.94 13.94
CA PHE A 263 16.42 -14.42 12.58
C PHE A 263 17.02 -15.33 11.50
N ASN A 264 16.19 -16.29 11.10
CA ASN A 264 15.95 -16.58 9.68
C ASN A 264 14.88 -15.66 9.03
N ILE A 265 14.34 -14.66 9.75
CA ILE A 265 13.14 -13.87 9.34
C ILE A 265 13.39 -12.98 8.11
N TRP A 266 14.62 -12.87 7.64
CA TRP A 266 14.92 -12.07 6.47
C TRP A 266 15.25 -12.93 5.27
N TRP A 267 15.31 -14.26 5.37
CA TRP A 267 15.62 -15.09 4.21
C TRP A 267 14.35 -15.73 3.68
N ARG A 268 13.92 -15.30 2.50
CA ARG A 268 12.98 -16.07 1.68
C ARG A 268 13.51 -17.51 1.58
N LYS A 269 12.62 -18.49 1.34
CA LYS A 269 13.01 -19.90 1.16
C LYS A 269 14.11 -20.13 0.10
N ASP A 270 14.35 -19.16 -0.79
CA ASP A 270 15.45 -19.15 -1.77
C ASP A 270 16.76 -18.51 -1.27
N GLY A 271 16.89 -18.22 0.03
CA GLY A 271 18.10 -17.66 0.62
C GLY A 271 18.32 -16.18 0.28
N LYS A 272 17.26 -15.39 0.10
CA LYS A 272 17.36 -13.93 -0.16
C LYS A 272 16.78 -13.06 0.96
N ALA A 273 17.48 -11.97 1.27
CA ALA A 273 17.07 -10.94 2.23
C ALA A 273 15.70 -10.30 1.87
N ASP A 274 14.75 -10.22 2.80
CA ASP A 274 13.39 -9.69 2.63
C ASP A 274 13.11 -8.58 3.65
N LEU A 275 13.74 -7.42 3.49
CA LEU A 275 13.77 -6.29 4.42
C LEU A 275 12.40 -5.63 4.76
N GLY A 276 11.27 -6.27 4.40
CA GLY A 276 9.94 -5.68 4.35
C GLY A 276 9.48 -4.94 5.61
N GLY A 277 9.60 -5.55 6.80
CA GLY A 277 9.14 -4.95 8.07
C GLY A 277 10.11 -3.97 8.74
N VAL A 278 11.25 -3.69 8.10
CA VAL A 278 12.29 -2.79 8.61
C VAL A 278 12.49 -1.62 7.66
N TRP A 279 12.35 -1.89 6.36
CA TRP A 279 12.58 -0.94 5.29
C TRP A 279 11.72 0.32 5.41
N LYS A 280 10.43 0.20 5.76
CA LYS A 280 9.56 1.38 5.84
C LYS A 280 10.02 2.29 6.96
N GLY A 281 10.27 1.72 8.14
CA GLY A 281 10.88 2.44 9.26
C GLY A 281 12.19 3.12 8.87
N TYR A 282 13.08 2.42 8.17
CA TYR A 282 14.37 2.95 7.74
C TYR A 282 14.26 4.13 6.76
N VAL A 283 13.38 4.03 5.76
CA VAL A 283 13.13 5.15 4.82
C VAL A 283 12.56 6.36 5.55
N VAL A 284 11.70 6.16 6.53
CA VAL A 284 11.18 7.27 7.35
C VAL A 284 12.31 7.93 8.14
N ASP A 285 13.23 7.15 8.71
CA ASP A 285 14.42 7.68 9.39
C ASP A 285 15.33 8.48 8.42
N LEU A 286 15.52 8.02 7.17
CA LEU A 286 16.25 8.80 6.16
C LEU A 286 15.61 10.15 5.81
N ILE A 287 14.29 10.16 5.66
CA ILE A 287 13.53 11.36 5.32
C ILE A 287 13.56 12.34 6.48
N LYS A 288 13.44 11.84 7.71
CA LYS A 288 13.68 12.63 8.92
C LYS A 288 15.06 13.28 8.88
N ASP A 289 16.12 12.51 8.60
CA ASP A 289 17.49 13.04 8.55
C ASP A 289 17.68 14.06 7.42
N PHE A 290 16.97 13.90 6.30
CA PHE A 290 16.92 14.91 5.23
C PHE A 290 16.28 16.21 5.73
N PHE A 291 15.11 16.14 6.39
CA PHE A 291 14.44 17.33 6.92
C PHE A 291 15.27 18.03 8.01
N GLN A 292 15.88 17.26 8.90
CA GLN A 292 16.75 17.80 9.95
C GLN A 292 17.98 18.53 9.38
N ARG A 293 18.66 17.93 8.38
CA ARG A 293 19.80 18.58 7.69
C ARG A 293 19.43 19.87 6.97
N ASN A 294 18.19 19.97 6.48
CA ASN A 294 17.64 21.17 5.86
C ASN A 294 16.99 22.15 6.87
N ASN A 295 17.20 21.94 8.18
CA ASN A 295 16.67 22.77 9.27
C ASN A 295 15.13 22.89 9.28
N ILE A 296 14.43 21.86 8.79
CA ILE A 296 12.98 21.79 8.78
C ILE A 296 12.53 21.13 10.08
N LYS A 297 11.89 21.91 10.95
CA LYS A 297 11.56 21.51 12.32
C LYS A 297 10.09 21.18 12.53
N ASP A 298 9.22 21.42 11.56
CA ASP A 298 7.79 21.08 11.63
C ASP A 298 7.40 20.26 10.41
N PHE A 299 7.44 18.94 10.58
CA PHE A 299 7.12 18.00 9.52
C PHE A 299 6.43 16.74 10.04
N GLU A 300 5.67 16.13 9.15
CA GLU A 300 5.04 14.82 9.26
C GLU A 300 5.54 13.95 8.11
N VAL A 301 5.96 12.73 8.42
CA VAL A 301 6.23 11.69 7.42
C VAL A 301 5.22 10.58 7.61
N SER A 302 4.60 10.10 6.55
CA SER A 302 3.74 8.92 6.54
C SER A 302 4.23 7.97 5.45
N PHE A 303 4.57 6.72 5.78
CA PHE A 303 4.91 5.72 4.77
C PHE A 303 3.96 4.52 4.86
N GLY A 304 3.12 4.35 3.83
CA GLY A 304 1.98 3.44 3.88
C GLY A 304 1.03 3.86 5.01
N TRP A 305 0.60 2.88 5.81
CA TRP A 305 -0.41 3.09 6.86
C TRP A 305 0.15 3.18 8.29
N SER A 306 1.45 2.98 8.45
CA SER A 306 1.99 2.41 9.69
C SER A 306 3.23 3.15 10.22
N THR A 307 3.88 3.98 9.42
CA THR A 307 5.10 4.66 9.88
C THR A 307 4.87 6.15 9.83
N PHE A 308 4.66 6.73 11.01
CA PHE A 308 4.51 8.16 11.19
C PHE A 308 5.75 8.74 11.86
N TYR A 309 6.09 10.00 11.56
CA TYR A 309 7.08 10.76 12.31
C TYR A 309 6.57 12.17 12.48
N PHE A 310 6.73 12.74 13.68
CA PHE A 310 6.36 14.12 13.96
C PHE A 310 7.48 14.82 14.71
N SER A 311 7.72 16.08 14.38
CA SER A 311 8.72 16.90 15.07
C SER A 311 8.15 17.77 16.21
N GLN A 312 6.81 17.84 16.33
CA GLN A 312 6.09 18.56 17.40
C GLN A 312 5.07 17.65 18.11
N GLU A 313 4.49 18.13 19.22
CA GLU A 313 3.41 17.41 19.89
C GLU A 313 2.19 17.24 18.97
N ARG A 314 1.70 16.01 18.86
CA ARG A 314 0.54 15.66 18.06
C ARG A 314 -0.42 14.78 18.86
N LYS A 315 -1.71 15.04 18.67
CA LYS A 315 -2.78 14.11 19.06
C LYS A 315 -3.00 13.14 17.91
N ILE A 316 -2.75 11.87 18.16
CA ILE A 316 -3.00 10.79 17.21
C ILE A 316 -4.04 9.83 17.76
N ASP A 317 -4.84 9.25 16.88
CA ASP A 317 -5.74 8.17 17.22
C ASP A 317 -5.00 6.84 17.01
N VAL A 318 -4.86 6.07 18.10
CA VAL A 318 -4.31 4.72 18.08
C VAL A 318 -5.39 3.78 18.58
N PHE A 319 -5.96 2.98 17.68
CA PHE A 319 -7.02 2.00 17.99
C PHE A 319 -8.25 2.60 18.72
N GLY A 320 -8.70 3.78 18.29
CA GLY A 320 -9.82 4.50 18.91
C GLY A 320 -9.45 5.26 20.18
N ARG A 321 -8.16 5.30 20.55
CA ARG A 321 -7.65 6.03 21.70
C ARG A 321 -6.83 7.22 21.22
N VAL A 322 -7.27 8.43 21.58
CA VAL A 322 -6.52 9.65 21.27
C VAL A 322 -5.39 9.81 22.28
N ILE A 323 -4.15 9.82 21.79
CA ILE A 323 -2.93 9.95 22.60
C ILE A 323 -2.18 11.19 22.15
N SER A 324 -1.79 12.04 23.11
CA SER A 324 -0.84 13.12 22.90
C SER A 324 0.57 12.56 22.90
N LEU A 325 1.31 12.82 21.83
CA LEU A 325 2.59 12.24 21.54
C LEU A 325 3.57 13.35 21.15
N GLN A 326 4.71 13.44 21.84
CA GLN A 326 5.79 14.37 21.52
C GLN A 326 6.93 13.64 20.81
N GLY A 327 7.32 14.15 19.64
CA GLY A 327 8.49 13.68 18.89
C GLY A 327 8.24 12.50 17.96
N ALA A 328 9.35 11.92 17.51
CA ALA A 328 9.48 10.87 16.51
C ALA A 328 8.76 9.58 16.92
N LEU A 329 7.62 9.27 16.31
CA LEU A 329 6.73 8.21 16.79
C LEU A 329 6.07 7.50 15.63
N SER A 330 6.64 6.36 15.25
CA SER A 330 5.99 5.47 14.30
C SER A 330 4.92 4.63 14.99
N VAL A 331 3.88 4.23 14.24
CA VAL A 331 2.62 3.68 14.74
C VAL A 331 2.21 2.59 13.78
N SER A 332 2.89 1.44 13.87
CA SER A 332 2.73 0.42 12.86
C SER A 332 1.57 -0.52 13.17
N ASP A 333 0.38 -0.22 12.64
CA ASP A 333 -0.75 -1.15 12.68
C ASP A 333 -0.47 -2.36 11.76
N THR A 334 -0.59 -3.55 12.32
CA THR A 334 -0.59 -4.82 11.59
C THR A 334 -2.02 -5.37 11.55
N SER A 335 -2.80 -5.00 10.54
CA SER A 335 -3.98 -5.77 10.12
C SER A 335 -3.48 -7.04 9.39
N SER A 336 -3.04 -8.07 10.11
CA SER A 336 -2.47 -9.28 9.48
C SER A 336 -3.52 -10.34 9.10
N GLY A 337 -4.79 -9.91 8.90
CA GLY A 337 -5.80 -10.75 8.25
C GLY A 337 -5.34 -11.28 6.88
N TYR A 338 -4.46 -10.53 6.20
CA TYR A 338 -3.99 -10.81 4.84
C TYR A 338 -2.48 -11.11 4.73
N SER A 339 -1.65 -10.60 5.63
CA SER A 339 -0.18 -10.70 5.55
C SER A 339 0.34 -11.85 6.42
N THR A 340 1.15 -12.75 5.85
CA THR A 340 1.87 -13.76 6.62
C THR A 340 3.09 -13.12 7.28
N ILE A 341 3.21 -13.24 8.60
CA ILE A 341 4.34 -12.81 9.40
C ILE A 341 5.13 -14.05 9.79
N PHE A 342 6.46 -14.03 9.72
CA PHE A 342 7.25 -15.17 10.17
C PHE A 342 7.39 -15.15 11.69
N ASP A 343 7.01 -16.25 12.34
CA ASP A 343 7.20 -16.48 13.77
C ASP A 343 8.53 -17.21 13.99
N PRO A 344 9.55 -16.56 14.59
CA PRO A 344 10.86 -17.16 14.77
C PRO A 344 10.88 -18.24 15.85
N LEU A 345 9.94 -18.25 16.80
CA LEU A 345 9.84 -19.33 17.80
C LEU A 345 9.28 -20.61 17.17
N ARG A 346 8.43 -20.46 16.15
CA ARG A 346 7.85 -21.58 15.39
C ARG A 346 8.61 -21.93 14.12
N ASN A 347 9.54 -21.06 13.70
CA ASN A 347 10.25 -21.16 12.42
C ASN A 347 9.30 -21.32 11.22
N ASP A 348 8.15 -20.63 11.25
CA ASP A 348 7.10 -20.74 10.23
C ASP A 348 6.37 -19.41 10.01
N PHE A 349 5.73 -19.26 8.85
CA PHE A 349 4.88 -18.11 8.54
C PHE A 349 3.50 -18.26 9.16
N VAL A 350 3.18 -17.40 10.11
CA VAL A 350 1.89 -17.32 10.80
C VAL A 350 1.02 -16.18 10.24
N ARG A 351 -0.28 -16.26 10.47
CA ARG A 351 -1.21 -15.13 10.27
C ARG A 351 -1.82 -14.78 11.62
N GLU A 352 -1.69 -13.53 12.03
CA GLU A 352 -2.07 -13.07 13.37
C GLU A 352 -3.03 -11.88 13.32
N ARG A 353 -4.28 -12.04 13.76
CA ARG A 353 -5.27 -10.95 13.70
C ARG A 353 -5.11 -9.89 14.80
N ARG A 354 -3.89 -9.69 15.31
CA ARG A 354 -3.60 -8.75 16.39
C ARG A 354 -3.15 -7.43 15.81
N ARG A 355 -3.75 -6.34 16.28
CA ARG A 355 -3.26 -4.99 16.00
C ARG A 355 -2.40 -4.49 17.15
N VAL A 356 -1.22 -4.01 16.82
CA VAL A 356 -0.22 -3.51 17.78
C VAL A 356 0.33 -2.20 17.29
N CYS A 357 0.63 -1.29 18.21
CA CYS A 357 1.34 -0.05 17.94
C CYS A 357 2.59 -0.02 18.83
N VAL A 358 3.74 0.32 18.25
CA VAL A 358 5.00 0.53 18.98
C VAL A 358 5.48 1.96 18.75
N ILE A 359 5.67 2.68 19.85
CA ILE A 359 6.06 4.09 19.95
C ILE A 359 7.56 4.14 20.28
N HIS A 360 8.38 4.70 19.38
CA HIS A 360 9.84 4.84 19.57
C HIS A 360 10.45 5.92 18.64
N GLN A 361 11.58 6.51 19.04
CA GLN A 361 12.26 7.62 18.34
C GLN A 361 12.87 7.24 16.98
N SER A 362 13.26 5.98 16.82
CA SER A 362 13.63 5.41 15.52
C SER A 362 12.42 4.74 14.90
N ALA A 363 12.06 5.23 13.71
CA ALA A 363 11.01 4.64 12.90
C ALA A 363 11.38 3.21 12.50
N GLU A 364 12.65 2.97 12.16
CA GLU A 364 13.22 1.65 11.88
C GLU A 364 12.95 0.65 13.03
N PHE A 365 13.27 1.01 14.26
CA PHE A 365 13.04 0.14 15.43
C PHE A 365 11.56 -0.09 15.69
N SER A 366 10.72 0.93 15.61
CA SER A 366 9.27 0.78 15.88
C SER A 366 8.56 -0.12 14.85
N ASP A 367 8.94 -0.08 13.58
CA ASP A 367 8.39 -0.91 12.50
C ASP A 367 8.80 -2.39 12.67
N PHE A 368 10.06 -2.59 13.06
CA PHE A 368 10.58 -3.89 13.46
C PHE A 368 9.84 -4.46 14.68
N ALA A 369 9.77 -3.67 15.75
CA ALA A 369 9.23 -4.10 17.04
C ALA A 369 7.71 -4.30 17.00
N SER A 370 6.96 -3.54 16.19
CA SER A 370 5.52 -3.74 16.01
C SER A 370 5.22 -5.11 15.40
N THR A 371 6.02 -5.53 14.41
CA THR A 371 5.92 -6.85 13.76
C THR A 371 6.23 -7.96 14.76
N LEU A 372 7.28 -7.78 15.57
CA LEU A 372 7.65 -8.71 16.64
C LEU A 372 6.52 -8.88 17.66
N CYS A 373 5.97 -7.76 18.13
CA CYS A 373 4.88 -7.74 19.10
C CYS A 373 3.57 -8.30 18.53
N ALA A 374 3.33 -8.15 17.22
CA ALA A 374 2.18 -8.76 16.57
C ALA A 374 2.19 -10.29 16.69
N VAL A 375 3.38 -10.91 16.70
CA VAL A 375 3.56 -12.37 16.85
C VAL A 375 3.63 -12.81 18.31
N TRP A 376 4.43 -12.14 19.14
CA TRP A 376 4.69 -12.57 20.52
C TRP A 376 3.68 -12.04 21.54
N GLY A 377 2.78 -11.14 21.12
CA GLY A 377 1.85 -10.48 22.03
C GLY A 377 2.61 -9.78 23.16
N LYS A 378 2.09 -9.89 24.38
CA LYS A 378 2.68 -9.23 25.57
C LYS A 378 4.12 -9.62 25.86
N GLY A 379 4.60 -10.76 25.36
CA GLY A 379 5.98 -11.20 25.55
C GLY A 379 7.03 -10.23 24.98
N CYS A 380 6.65 -9.36 24.03
CA CYS A 380 7.56 -8.37 23.48
C CYS A 380 7.74 -7.12 24.35
N GLU A 381 6.85 -6.86 25.32
CA GLU A 381 6.78 -5.55 26.01
C GLU A 381 8.08 -5.22 26.74
N SER A 382 8.67 -6.19 27.45
CA SER A 382 9.93 -6.01 28.16
C SER A 382 11.09 -5.69 27.21
N TYR A 383 11.11 -6.30 26.02
CA TYR A 383 12.10 -5.99 25.00
C TYR A 383 11.93 -4.55 24.50
N VAL A 384 10.71 -4.16 24.12
CA VAL A 384 10.47 -2.80 23.63
C VAL A 384 10.80 -1.74 24.68
N LEU A 385 10.45 -1.99 25.95
CA LEU A 385 10.78 -1.10 27.07
C LEU A 385 12.28 -0.98 27.32
N LEU A 386 13.05 -2.07 27.22
CA LEU A 386 14.50 -2.06 27.39
C LEU A 386 15.20 -1.11 26.41
N TYR A 387 14.67 -1.01 25.19
CA TYR A 387 15.18 -0.11 24.14
C TYR A 387 14.48 1.26 24.14
N GLY A 388 13.78 1.62 25.22
CA GLY A 388 13.16 2.95 25.37
C GLY A 388 11.90 3.18 24.55
N GLY A 389 11.29 2.11 24.03
CA GLY A 389 10.01 2.16 23.33
C GLY A 389 8.80 1.91 24.26
N LYS A 390 7.60 2.05 23.71
CA LYS A 390 6.33 1.72 24.37
C LYS A 390 5.42 0.93 23.44
N VAL A 391 4.72 -0.07 23.96
CA VAL A 391 3.77 -0.89 23.19
C VAL A 391 2.33 -0.57 23.58
N ILE A 392 1.43 -0.57 22.60
CA ILE A 392 -0.01 -0.47 22.78
C ILE A 392 -0.67 -1.58 21.96
N PHE A 393 -1.38 -2.48 22.64
CA PHE A 393 -2.18 -3.52 21.98
C PHE A 393 -3.62 -3.07 21.80
N ASP A 394 -4.22 -3.46 20.68
CA ASP A 394 -5.66 -3.38 20.48
C ASP A 394 -6.35 -4.62 21.07
N TYR A 395 -6.85 -4.48 22.29
CA TYR A 395 -7.49 -5.56 23.03
C TYR A 395 -8.91 -5.89 22.53
N ASP A 396 -9.51 -5.07 21.66
CA ASP A 396 -10.85 -5.31 21.09
C ASP A 396 -10.85 -6.30 19.91
N SER A 397 -9.69 -6.74 19.43
CA SER A 397 -9.55 -7.75 18.35
C SER A 397 -9.80 -9.21 18.79
N SER A 398 -10.30 -9.42 20.01
CA SER A 398 -10.56 -10.74 20.61
C SER A 398 -12.04 -11.18 20.57
N ARG A 399 -12.84 -10.64 19.64
CA ARG A 399 -14.20 -11.14 19.34
C ARG A 399 -14.36 -11.53 17.89
#